data_AF-A0A841KSY3-F1
#
_entry.id   AF-A0A841KSY3-F1
#
_cell.length_a   1.000
_cell.length_b   1.000
_cell.length_c   1.000
_cell.angle_alpha   90.00
_cell.angle_beta   90.00
_cell.angle_gamma   90.00
#
_symmetry.space_group_name_H-M   'P 1'
#
loop_
_entity.id
_entity.type
_entity.pdbx_description
1 polymer ?
#
loop_
_entity_poly.entity_id
_entity_poly.type
_entity_poly.pdbx_seq_one_letter_code
_entity_poly.pdbx_strand_id
1 'polypeptide(L)' 'MNTPDVVGFTLESAKTELSKFNRDVRVFETFAPKEKTTIGECRVVKQVIHENWIELIVSYF' A
#
# COMPACT_ATOMS: atom_id res chain seq x y z
N MET A 1 12.30 13.70 -8.15
CA MET A 1 12.03 12.26 -8.39
C MET A 1 10.53 12.05 -8.27
N ASN A 2 9.87 11.55 -9.31
CA ASN A 2 8.47 11.17 -9.22
C ASN A 2 8.38 9.80 -8.55
N THR A 3 7.68 9.71 -7.44
CA THR A 3 7.30 8.42 -6.82
C THR A 3 6.26 7.75 -7.72
N PRO A 4 6.39 6.44 -8.02
CA PRO A 4 5.43 5.72 -8.86
C PRO A 4 4.08 5.59 -8.14
N ASP A 5 3.02 5.52 -8.93
CA ASP A 5 1.70 5.15 -8.44
C ASP A 5 1.59 3.63 -8.34
N VAL A 6 1.33 3.12 -7.14
CA VAL A 6 1.20 1.68 -6.85
C VAL A 6 -0.23 1.29 -6.45
N VAL A 7 -1.22 2.17 -6.68
CA VAL A 7 -2.63 1.83 -6.45
C VAL A 7 -3.05 0.64 -7.33
N GLY A 8 -3.71 -0.34 -6.73
CA GLY A 8 -4.11 -1.60 -7.34
C GLY A 8 -3.06 -2.72 -7.26
N PHE A 9 -1.82 -2.41 -6.88
CA PHE A 9 -0.77 -3.42 -6.72
C PHE A 9 -1.02 -4.23 -5.46
N THR A 10 -0.49 -5.46 -5.42
CA THR A 10 -0.38 -6.19 -4.16
C THR A 10 0.58 -5.46 -3.23
N LEU A 11 0.41 -5.64 -1.91
CA LEU A 11 1.30 -5.01 -0.93
C LEU A 11 2.78 -5.37 -1.16
N GLU A 12 3.07 -6.61 -1.56
CA GLU A 12 4.44 -7.06 -1.85
C GLU A 12 5.03 -6.38 -3.09
N SER A 13 4.27 -6.30 -4.18
CA SER A 13 4.72 -5.62 -5.40
C SER A 13 4.89 -4.12 -5.17
N ALA A 14 3.99 -3.49 -4.41
CA ALA A 14 4.08 -2.08 -4.02
C ALA A 14 5.33 -1.81 -3.18
N LYS A 15 5.63 -2.63 -2.17
CA LYS A 15 6.86 -2.51 -1.37
C LYS A 15 8.11 -2.69 -2.22
N THR A 16 8.10 -3.65 -3.15
CA THR A 16 9.22 -3.89 -4.06
C THR A 16 9.50 -2.68 -4.94
N GLU A 17 8.48 -2.09 -5.56
CA GLU A 17 8.66 -0.88 -6.37
C GLU A 17 9.09 0.33 -5.53
N LEU A 18 8.46 0.54 -4.37
CA LEU A 18 8.78 1.68 -3.52
C LEU A 18 10.13 1.56 -2.81
N SER A 19 10.64 0.34 -2.58
CA SER A 19 11.98 0.12 -2.00
C SER A 19 13.12 0.70 -2.83
N LYS A 20 12.89 0.91 -4.14
CA LYS A 20 13.85 1.58 -5.04
C LYS A 20 13.97 3.07 -4.74
N PHE A 21 13.06 3.61 -3.94
CA PHE A 21 13.03 4.99 -3.49
C PHE A 21 13.47 5.05 -2.03
N ASN A 22 14.39 5.96 -1.71
CA ASN A 22 14.91 6.12 -0.35
C ASN A 22 13.90 6.88 0.53
N ARG A 23 12.69 6.33 0.70
CA ARG A 23 11.59 6.90 1.48
C ARG A 23 11.00 5.83 2.40
N ASP A 24 10.61 6.26 3.59
CA ASP A 24 9.90 5.41 4.55
C ASP A 24 8.51 5.07 3.99
N VAL A 25 8.08 3.81 4.08
CA VAL A 25 6.76 3.36 3.59
C VAL A 25 5.97 2.86 4.78
N ARG A 26 4.83 3.49 5.02
CA ARG A 26 3.92 3.13 6.12
C ARG A 26 2.64 2.55 5.55
N VAL A 27 2.23 1.42 6.10
CA VAL A 27 1.07 0.66 5.63
C VAL A 27 -0.04 0.77 6.66
N PHE A 28 -1.22 1.16 6.20
CA PHE A 28 -2.43 1.25 6.99
C PHE A 28 -3.46 0.27 6.45
N GLU A 29 -3.88 -0.65 7.31
CA GLU A 29 -4.81 -1.70 6.95
C GLU A 29 -6.24 -1.21 7.13
N THR A 30 -7.08 -1.44 6.13
CA THR A 30 -8.53 -1.25 6.21
C THR A 30 -9.20 -2.57 5.87
N PHE A 31 -10.27 -2.89 6.59
CA PHE A 31 -11.04 -4.10 6.36
C PHE A 31 -12.28 -3.73 5.53
N ALA A 32 -12.52 -4.47 4.45
CA ALA A 32 -13.81 -4.39 3.77
C ALA A 32 -14.90 -4.82 4.77
N PRO A 33 -16.08 -4.16 4.77
CA PRO A 33 -17.13 -4.36 5.80
C PRO A 33 -17.69 -5.79 5.90
N LYS A 34 -17.26 -6.73 5.04
CA LYS A 34 -17.76 -8.11 4.96
C LYS A 34 -16.76 -9.19 5.38
N GLU A 35 -15.50 -8.86 5.70
CA GLU A 35 -14.48 -9.88 5.97
C GLU A 35 -13.84 -9.71 7.34
N LYS A 36 -14.02 -10.74 8.19
CA LYS A 36 -13.39 -10.87 9.52
C LYS A 36 -12.13 -11.74 9.49
N THR A 37 -11.68 -12.16 8.31
CA THR A 37 -10.58 -13.11 8.13
C THR A 37 -9.56 -12.54 7.17
N THR A 38 -8.30 -12.45 7.59
CA THR A 38 -7.14 -12.03 6.79
C THR A 38 -6.66 -13.13 5.83
N ILE A 39 -7.60 -13.83 5.19
CA ILE A 39 -7.32 -14.92 4.25
C ILE A 39 -7.75 -14.43 2.88
N GLY A 40 -6.94 -13.57 2.28
CA GLY A 40 -7.37 -12.77 1.14
C GLY A 40 -6.24 -12.02 0.45
N GLU A 41 -6.46 -11.59 -0.79
CA GLU A 41 -5.48 -10.83 -1.57
C GLU A 41 -5.41 -9.39 -1.02
N CYS A 42 -4.22 -8.93 -0.61
CA CYS A 42 -4.03 -7.59 -0.06
C CYS A 42 -3.56 -6.63 -1.16
N ARG A 43 -4.40 -5.64 -1.49
CA ARG A 43 -4.10 -4.64 -2.53
C ARG A 43 -4.12 -3.22 -1.98
N VAL A 44 -3.26 -2.38 -2.56
CA VAL A 44 -3.22 -0.94 -2.29
C VAL A 44 -4.46 -0.29 -2.89
N VAL A 45 -5.28 0.34 -2.06
CA VAL A 45 -6.49 1.07 -2.51
C VAL A 45 -6.27 2.57 -2.58
N LYS A 46 -5.27 3.08 -1.84
CA LYS A 46 -4.91 4.50 -1.87
C LYS A 46 -3.44 4.69 -1.48
N GLN A 47 -2.80 5.66 -2.13
CA GLN A 47 -1.44 6.11 -1.85
C GLN A 47 -1.46 7.60 -1.53
N VAL A 48 -0.76 8.01 -0.46
CA VAL A 48 -0.53 9.42 -0.13
C VAL A 48 0.96 9.66 0.00
N ILE A 49 1.46 10.67 -0.71
CA ILE A 49 2.88 11.03 -0.67
C ILE A 49 3.05 12.17 0.32
N HIS A 50 3.83 11.94 1.38
CA HIS A 50 4.28 12.97 2.31
C HIS A 50 5.71 13.39 1.97
N GLU A 51 6.20 14.44 2.63
CA GLU A 51 7.54 14.98 2.40
C GLU A 51 8.63 13.92 2.65
N ASN A 52 8.49 13.11 3.70
CA ASN A 52 9.52 12.17 4.16
C ASN A 52 9.13 10.69 4.03
N TRP A 53 7.86 10.39 3.75
CA TRP A 53 7.36 9.01 3.76
C TRP A 53 6.15 8.86 2.82
N ILE A 54 5.78 7.61 2.54
CA ILE A 54 4.67 7.25 1.68
C ILE A 54 3.66 6.45 2.50
N GLU A 55 2.42 6.91 2.51
CA GLU A 55 1.30 6.19 3.09
C GLU A 55 0.68 5.27 2.05
N LEU A 56 0.55 3.99 2.39
CA LEU A 56 -0.23 3.02 1.63
C LEU A 56 -1.41 2.55 2.46
N ILE A 57 -2.61 2.79 1.96
CA ILE A 57 -3.82 2.21 2.52
C ILE A 57 -4.13 0.95 1.72
N VAL A 58 -4.27 -0.18 2.42
CA VAL A 58 -4.55 -1.48 1.82
C VAL A 58 -5.91 -2.01 2.24
N SER A 59 -6.53 -2.78 1.35
CA SER A 59 -7.73 -3.55 1.63
C SER A 59 -7.47 -5.03 1.39
N TYR A 60 -8.04 -5.85 2.25
CA TYR A 60 -8.08 -7.31 2.13
C TYR A 60 -9.40 -7.71 1.44
N PHE A 61 -9.34 -8.75 0.60
CA PHE A 61 -10.44 -9.28 -0.22
C PHE A 61 -10.39 -10.80 -0.33
#